data_AF-A0A849URM4-F1
#
_entry.id   AF-A0A849URM4-F1
#
_cell.length_a   1.000
_cell.length_b   1.000
_cell.length_c   1.000
_cell.angle_alpha   90.00
_cell.angle_beta   90.00
_cell.angle_gamma   90.00
#
_symmetry.space_group_name_H-M   'P 1'
#
loop_
_entity.id
_entity.type
_entity.pdbx_description
1 polymer ?
#
loop_
_entity_poly.entity_id
_entity_poly.type
_entity_poly.pdbx_seq_one_letter_code
_entity_poly.pdbx_strand_id
1 'polypeptide(L)'
;MGNILGIFLLVVVFVFSAVILSVLAVWVQAWGSGAPIKLYNLIGMKILRKVPVTLIARARIQAIKAGIDISSDLLEAHYLARGNVVNVVQALIAADKANIKLNFQQAAAIDLAGRDILDAVTTSVNPKVIDCPNPKQGTTFLDAVAKDGIRLLIKARVTVRTNLEQLVGGATEETIIARVGQGIVSAVGSMDSYKKVLENPDNISRKVLDSGLDAQTAFEIVSIDIADVSVAGTANTANVGAMLETERAEADKKLRQAEAEGRRAMAIAQEQEMRARVQEMQAKVIEAQAQVPLAIAQAFKEGNLGVMDFYRMQNVMADTSMRESLAGGDEHKKD
;
A
#
# COMPACT_ATOMS: atom_id res chain seq x y z
N MET A 1 -57.98 -60.23 -13.30
CA MET A 1 -58.25 -58.78 -13.48
C MET A 1 -58.89 -58.15 -12.24
N GLY A 2 -59.94 -58.73 -11.62
CA GLY A 2 -60.60 -58.14 -10.44
C GLY A 2 -59.70 -57.95 -9.20
N ASN A 3 -58.84 -58.91 -8.88
CA ASN A 3 -57.94 -58.81 -7.72
C ASN A 3 -56.86 -57.74 -7.89
N ILE A 4 -56.39 -57.52 -9.13
CA ILE A 4 -55.39 -56.50 -9.44
C ILE A 4 -56.00 -55.10 -9.34
N LEU A 5 -57.24 -54.91 -9.81
CA LEU A 5 -57.97 -53.65 -9.64
C LEU A 5 -58.28 -53.37 -8.16
N GLY A 6 -58.67 -54.38 -7.39
CA GLY A 6 -58.95 -54.24 -5.95
C GLY A 6 -57.70 -53.87 -5.16
N ILE A 7 -56.55 -54.53 -5.43
CA ILE A 7 -55.26 -54.19 -4.83
C ILE A 7 -54.83 -52.77 -5.22
N PHE A 8 -55.00 -52.38 -6.49
CA PHE A 8 -54.69 -51.03 -6.96
C PHE A 8 -55.53 -49.96 -6.25
N LEU A 9 -56.84 -50.18 -6.12
CA LEU A 9 -57.74 -49.25 -5.41
C LEU A 9 -57.37 -49.12 -3.93
N LEU A 10 -57.04 -50.23 -3.27
CA LEU A 10 -56.65 -50.25 -1.86
C LEU A 10 -55.30 -49.52 -1.65
N VAL A 11 -54.33 -49.70 -2.55
CA VAL A 11 -53.06 -48.96 -2.53
C VAL A 11 -53.29 -47.46 -2.70
N VAL A 12 -54.16 -47.04 -3.63
CA VAL A 12 -54.48 -45.62 -3.82
C VAL A 12 -55.13 -45.01 -2.57
N VAL A 13 -56.09 -45.70 -1.95
CA VAL A 13 -56.73 -45.25 -0.70
C VAL A 13 -55.72 -45.17 0.45
N PHE A 14 -54.81 -46.14 0.56
CA PHE A 14 -53.78 -46.15 1.59
C PHE A 14 -52.76 -45.01 1.41
N VAL A 15 -52.32 -44.74 0.18
CA VAL A 15 -51.43 -43.61 -0.10
C VAL A 15 -52.13 -42.28 0.20
N PHE A 16 -53.40 -42.15 -0.20
CA PHE A 16 -54.17 -40.92 0.05
C PHE A 16 -54.40 -40.67 1.55
N SER A 17 -54.72 -41.71 2.32
CA SER A 17 -54.88 -41.60 3.78
C SER A 17 -53.57 -41.25 4.48
N ALA A 18 -52.44 -41.84 4.07
CA ALA A 18 -51.11 -41.49 4.59
C ALA A 18 -50.73 -40.03 4.30
N VAL A 19 -51.08 -39.51 3.11
CA VAL A 19 -50.85 -38.10 2.75
C VAL A 19 -51.68 -37.16 3.62
N ILE A 20 -52.94 -37.48 3.91
CA ILE A 20 -53.81 -36.67 4.78
C ILE A 20 -53.35 -36.71 6.23
N LEU A 21 -53.04 -37.89 6.77
CA LEU A 21 -52.57 -38.06 8.14
C LEU A 21 -51.28 -37.26 8.40
N SER A 22 -50.36 -37.25 7.44
CA SER A 22 -49.13 -36.45 7.56
C SER A 22 -49.37 -34.93 7.50
N VAL A 23 -50.40 -34.45 6.80
CA VAL A 23 -50.79 -33.02 6.84
C VAL A 23 -51.45 -32.68 8.17
N LEU A 24 -52.35 -33.54 8.65
CA LEU A 24 -53.02 -33.38 9.95
C LEU A 24 -52.00 -33.35 11.10
N ALA A 25 -51.00 -34.22 11.09
CA ALA A 25 -49.95 -34.23 12.10
C ALA A 25 -49.20 -32.89 12.17
N VAL A 26 -48.84 -32.32 11.02
CA VAL A 26 -48.16 -31.00 10.94
C VAL A 26 -49.09 -29.87 11.39
N TRP A 27 -50.37 -29.94 11.04
CA TRP A 27 -51.37 -28.96 11.45
C TRP A 27 -51.55 -28.94 12.98
N VAL A 28 -51.69 -30.12 13.60
CA VAL A 28 -51.79 -30.25 15.06
C VAL A 28 -50.52 -29.73 15.73
N GLN A 29 -49.34 -30.02 15.18
CA GLN A 29 -48.07 -29.50 15.69
C GLN A 29 -48.01 -27.97 15.65
N ALA A 30 -48.41 -27.36 14.53
CA ALA A 30 -48.42 -25.91 14.37
C ALA A 30 -49.43 -25.23 15.30
N TRP A 31 -50.63 -25.80 15.41
CA TRP A 31 -51.67 -25.32 16.31
C TRP A 31 -51.25 -25.42 17.79
N GLY A 32 -50.76 -26.58 18.24
CA GLY A 32 -50.31 -26.79 19.61
C GLY A 32 -49.08 -25.94 20.00
N SER A 33 -48.31 -25.48 19.01
CA SER A 33 -47.17 -24.59 19.22
C SER A 33 -47.55 -23.10 19.28
N GLY A 34 -48.83 -22.76 19.07
CA GLY A 34 -49.31 -21.37 19.02
C GLY A 34 -49.11 -20.68 17.66
N ALA A 35 -48.82 -21.45 16.61
CA ALA A 35 -48.54 -20.96 15.27
C ALA A 35 -49.60 -21.46 14.27
N PRO A 36 -50.89 -21.05 14.40
CA PRO A 36 -51.97 -21.63 13.60
C PRO A 36 -51.73 -21.39 12.11
N ILE A 37 -51.84 -22.47 11.32
CA ILE A 37 -51.87 -22.45 9.86
C ILE A 37 -53.23 -23.02 9.44
N LYS A 38 -53.89 -22.39 8.48
CA LYS A 38 -55.21 -22.85 8.03
C LYS A 38 -55.06 -24.18 7.28
N LEU A 39 -55.94 -25.14 7.57
CA LEU A 39 -55.85 -26.50 7.03
C LEU A 39 -55.88 -26.51 5.48
N TYR A 40 -56.67 -25.62 4.88
CA TYR A 40 -56.74 -25.49 3.42
C TYR A 40 -55.42 -24.99 2.81
N ASN A 41 -54.67 -24.12 3.49
CA ASN A 41 -53.37 -23.65 3.02
C ASN A 41 -52.35 -24.79 3.01
N LEU A 42 -52.33 -25.66 4.03
CA LEU A 42 -51.44 -26.82 4.08
C LEU A 42 -51.74 -27.85 2.98
N ILE A 43 -53.03 -28.10 2.72
CA ILE A 43 -53.46 -28.99 1.64
C ILE A 43 -53.03 -28.40 0.28
N GLY A 44 -53.22 -27.09 0.07
CA GLY A 44 -52.80 -26.39 -1.13
C GLY A 44 -51.29 -26.42 -1.35
N MET A 45 -50.50 -26.15 -0.31
CA MET A 45 -49.04 -26.22 -0.34
C MET A 45 -48.53 -27.61 -0.77
N LYS A 46 -49.09 -28.67 -0.18
CA LYS A 46 -48.61 -30.04 -0.42
C LYS A 46 -49.06 -30.61 -1.78
N ILE A 47 -50.31 -30.38 -2.18
CA ILE A 47 -50.91 -31.06 -3.35
C ILE A 47 -50.78 -30.23 -4.62
N LEU A 48 -51.06 -28.92 -4.56
CA LEU A 48 -51.07 -28.06 -5.75
C LEU A 48 -49.67 -27.51 -6.06
N ARG A 49 -48.93 -27.08 -5.03
CA ARG A 49 -47.68 -26.33 -5.20
C ARG A 49 -46.41 -27.16 -4.90
N LYS A 50 -46.57 -28.41 -4.46
CA LYS A 50 -45.48 -29.36 -4.12
C LYS A 50 -44.42 -28.78 -3.17
N VAL A 51 -44.87 -28.02 -2.17
CA VAL A 51 -44.02 -27.40 -1.16
C VAL A 51 -43.94 -28.29 0.09
N PRO A 52 -42.76 -28.46 0.72
CA PRO A 52 -42.62 -29.23 1.95
C PRO A 52 -43.29 -28.52 3.13
N VAL A 53 -44.54 -28.89 3.41
CA VAL A 53 -45.35 -28.36 4.53
C VAL A 53 -44.69 -28.49 5.90
N THR A 54 -43.89 -29.55 6.12
CA THR A 54 -43.13 -29.75 7.36
C THR A 54 -42.10 -28.65 7.60
N LEU A 55 -41.42 -28.20 6.54
CA LEU A 55 -40.40 -27.17 6.61
C LEU A 55 -41.03 -25.81 6.94
N ILE A 56 -42.10 -25.43 6.23
CA ILE A 56 -42.80 -24.17 6.47
C ILE A 56 -43.40 -24.12 7.88
N ALA A 57 -44.04 -25.20 8.32
CA ALA A 57 -44.62 -25.26 9.65
C ALA A 57 -43.56 -25.10 10.74
N ARG A 58 -42.43 -25.82 10.64
CA ARG A 58 -41.32 -25.69 11.60
C ARG A 58 -40.68 -24.30 11.57
N ALA A 59 -40.52 -23.70 10.39
CA ALA A 59 -39.99 -22.34 10.26
C ALA A 59 -40.92 -21.31 10.93
N ARG A 60 -42.24 -21.41 10.69
CA ARG A 60 -43.24 -20.54 11.32
C ARG A 60 -43.31 -20.73 12.83
N ILE A 61 -43.25 -21.97 13.32
CA ILE A 61 -43.20 -22.27 14.75
C ILE A 61 -41.98 -21.59 15.38
N GLN A 62 -40.80 -21.71 14.77
CA GLN A 62 -39.58 -21.06 15.27
C GLN A 62 -39.70 -19.54 15.32
N ALA A 63 -40.21 -18.91 14.25
CA ALA A 63 -40.40 -17.47 14.20
C ALA A 63 -41.35 -16.96 15.30
N ILE A 64 -42.53 -17.58 15.44
CA ILE A 64 -43.53 -17.17 16.44
C ILE A 64 -43.02 -17.41 17.87
N LYS A 65 -42.34 -18.53 18.12
CA LYS A 65 -41.71 -18.79 19.44
C LYS A 65 -40.62 -17.79 19.78
N ALA A 66 -39.96 -17.20 18.78
CA ALA A 66 -38.98 -16.13 18.99
C ALA A 66 -39.62 -14.75 19.18
N GLY A 67 -40.93 -14.60 18.93
CA GLY A 67 -41.66 -13.33 19.02
C GLY A 67 -41.88 -12.64 17.67
N ILE A 68 -41.53 -13.28 16.55
CA ILE A 68 -41.59 -12.71 15.21
C ILE A 68 -42.81 -13.27 14.47
N ASP A 69 -43.78 -12.42 14.15
CA ASP A 69 -44.96 -12.83 13.39
C ASP A 69 -44.68 -12.80 11.88
N ILE A 70 -44.62 -13.98 11.26
CA ILE A 70 -44.38 -14.15 9.83
C ILE A 70 -45.50 -15.00 9.23
N SER A 71 -46.17 -14.47 8.21
CA SER A 71 -47.22 -15.21 7.48
C SER A 71 -46.68 -16.48 6.82
N SER A 72 -47.47 -17.56 6.88
CA SER A 72 -47.17 -18.82 6.18
C SER A 72 -47.03 -18.62 4.67
N ASP A 73 -47.78 -17.66 4.13
CA ASP A 73 -47.86 -17.42 2.69
C ASP A 73 -46.59 -16.71 2.19
N LEU A 74 -45.95 -15.89 3.04
CA LEU A 74 -44.66 -15.26 2.74
C LEU A 74 -43.52 -16.29 2.76
N LEU A 75 -43.52 -17.20 3.75
CA LEU A 75 -42.54 -18.29 3.82
C LEU A 75 -42.68 -19.24 2.62
N GLU A 76 -43.91 -19.50 2.20
CA GLU A 76 -44.20 -20.28 1.00
C GLU A 76 -43.73 -19.58 -0.27
N ALA A 77 -44.06 -18.30 -0.44
CA ALA A 77 -43.62 -17.51 -1.59
C ALA A 77 -42.09 -17.49 -1.72
N HIS A 78 -41.38 -17.34 -0.60
CA HIS A 78 -39.91 -17.38 -0.57
C HIS A 78 -39.36 -18.75 -1.00
N TYR A 79 -39.95 -19.85 -0.51
CA TYR A 79 -39.58 -21.20 -0.93
C TYR A 79 -39.81 -21.42 -2.44
N LEU A 80 -40.96 -20.95 -2.96
CA LEU A 80 -41.28 -21.06 -4.39
C LEU A 80 -40.33 -20.22 -5.27
N ALA A 81 -39.82 -19.10 -4.74
CA ALA A 81 -38.76 -18.32 -5.34
C ALA A 81 -37.36 -19.00 -5.26
N ARG A 82 -37.29 -20.23 -4.74
CA ARG A 82 -36.08 -21.03 -4.50
C ARG A 82 -35.16 -20.48 -3.41
N GLY A 83 -35.67 -19.66 -2.50
CA GLY A 83 -34.94 -19.17 -1.35
C GLY A 83 -34.87 -20.18 -0.20
N ASN A 84 -33.92 -19.98 0.71
CA ASN A 84 -33.73 -20.78 1.90
C ASN A 84 -34.52 -20.22 3.09
N VAL A 85 -35.74 -20.74 3.28
CA VAL A 85 -36.64 -20.33 4.37
C VAL A 85 -36.04 -20.53 5.76
N VAL A 86 -35.28 -21.61 5.97
CA VAL A 86 -34.69 -21.91 7.28
C VAL A 86 -33.64 -20.87 7.64
N ASN A 87 -32.76 -20.53 6.68
CA ASN A 87 -31.70 -19.54 6.88
C ASN A 87 -32.26 -18.15 7.18
N VAL A 88 -33.27 -17.72 6.42
CA VAL A 88 -33.94 -16.42 6.62
C VAL A 88 -34.59 -16.33 8.00
N VAL A 89 -35.32 -17.36 8.43
CA VAL A 89 -35.96 -17.34 9.76
C VAL A 89 -34.91 -17.33 10.88
N GLN A 90 -33.83 -18.11 10.76
CA GLN A 90 -32.76 -18.09 11.76
C GLN A 90 -32.07 -16.72 11.83
N ALA A 91 -31.81 -16.09 10.68
CA ALA A 91 -31.22 -14.76 10.63
C ALA A 91 -32.13 -13.68 11.23
N LEU A 92 -33.45 -13.75 10.99
CA LEU A 92 -34.43 -12.84 11.61
C LEU A 92 -34.46 -13.00 13.13
N ILE A 93 -34.41 -14.23 13.63
CA ILE A 93 -34.34 -14.51 15.08
C ILE A 93 -33.05 -13.95 15.67
N ALA A 94 -31.90 -14.17 15.01
CA ALA A 94 -30.62 -13.64 15.44
C ALA A 94 -30.61 -12.09 15.47
N ALA A 95 -31.20 -11.47 14.44
CA ALA A 95 -31.31 -10.01 14.35
C ALA A 95 -32.19 -9.44 15.47
N ASP A 96 -33.36 -10.05 15.73
CA ASP A 96 -34.26 -9.65 16.84
C ASP A 96 -33.56 -9.72 18.19
N LYS A 97 -32.84 -10.84 18.48
CA LYS A 97 -32.11 -11.00 19.74
C LYS A 97 -30.91 -10.05 19.89
N ALA A 98 -30.37 -9.58 18.78
CA ALA A 98 -29.32 -8.55 18.76
C ALA A 98 -29.87 -7.11 18.65
N ASN A 99 -31.19 -6.92 18.71
CA ASN A 99 -31.86 -5.63 18.58
C ASN A 99 -31.57 -4.91 17.24
N ILE A 100 -31.39 -5.69 16.17
CA ILE A 100 -31.18 -5.21 14.80
C ILE A 100 -32.52 -5.24 14.06
N LYS A 101 -32.92 -4.11 13.48
CA LYS A 101 -34.15 -4.01 12.70
C LYS A 101 -33.95 -4.67 11.33
N LEU A 102 -34.47 -5.88 11.15
CA LEU A 102 -34.45 -6.61 9.88
C LEU A 102 -35.85 -7.09 9.52
N ASN A 103 -36.36 -6.64 8.37
CA ASN A 103 -37.67 -7.06 7.89
C ASN A 103 -37.58 -8.35 7.07
N PHE A 104 -38.64 -9.16 7.06
CA PHE A 104 -38.70 -10.39 6.26
C PHE A 104 -38.43 -10.15 4.77
N GLN A 105 -38.96 -9.07 4.20
CA GLN A 105 -38.77 -8.73 2.78
C GLN A 105 -37.30 -8.41 2.46
N GLN A 106 -36.61 -7.66 3.33
CA GLN A 106 -35.19 -7.38 3.18
C GLN A 106 -34.38 -8.67 3.30
N ALA A 107 -34.73 -9.50 4.28
CA ALA A 107 -34.06 -10.77 4.51
C ALA A 107 -34.22 -11.74 3.33
N ALA A 108 -35.42 -11.83 2.77
CA ALA A 108 -35.71 -12.60 1.57
C ALA A 108 -34.93 -12.07 0.35
N ALA A 109 -34.83 -10.75 0.18
CA ALA A 109 -34.08 -10.15 -0.92
C ALA A 109 -32.58 -10.47 -0.85
N ILE A 110 -31.98 -10.45 0.34
CA ILE A 110 -30.56 -10.81 0.55
C ILE A 110 -30.31 -12.28 0.18
N ASP A 111 -31.18 -13.18 0.65
CA ASP A 111 -31.06 -14.62 0.37
C ASP A 111 -31.25 -14.93 -1.12
N LEU A 112 -32.24 -14.30 -1.78
CA LEU A 112 -32.45 -14.44 -3.23
C LEU A 112 -31.32 -13.83 -4.07
N ALA A 113 -30.59 -12.86 -3.55
CA ALA A 113 -29.36 -12.34 -4.16
C ALA A 113 -28.18 -13.31 -4.05
N GLY A 114 -28.36 -14.47 -3.41
CA GLY A 114 -27.32 -15.50 -3.25
C GLY A 114 -26.31 -15.17 -2.16
N ARG A 115 -26.65 -14.28 -1.22
CA ARG A 115 -25.82 -13.94 -0.05
C ARG A 115 -26.28 -14.73 1.16
N ASP A 116 -25.34 -15.15 2.01
CA ASP A 116 -25.68 -15.79 3.27
C ASP A 116 -26.10 -14.73 4.30
N ILE A 117 -27.41 -14.67 4.54
CA ILE A 117 -27.96 -13.70 5.48
C ILE A 117 -27.63 -14.00 6.94
N LEU A 118 -27.49 -15.27 7.30
CA LEU A 118 -27.20 -15.64 8.68
C LEU A 118 -25.79 -15.20 9.06
N ASP A 119 -24.83 -15.40 8.15
CA ASP A 119 -23.46 -14.90 8.32
C ASP A 119 -23.42 -13.37 8.36
N ALA A 120 -24.20 -12.70 7.51
CA ALA A 120 -24.32 -11.25 7.50
C ALA A 120 -24.86 -10.68 8.83
N VAL A 121 -25.92 -11.26 9.38
CA VAL A 121 -26.45 -10.85 10.68
C VAL A 121 -25.44 -11.15 11.79
N THR A 122 -24.82 -12.34 11.76
CA THR A 122 -23.81 -12.73 12.76
C THR A 122 -22.62 -11.77 12.75
N THR A 123 -22.13 -11.39 11.56
CA THR A 123 -21.06 -10.41 11.38
C THR A 123 -21.49 -9.00 11.78
N SER A 124 -22.78 -8.69 11.70
CA SER A 124 -23.33 -7.43 12.21
C SER A 124 -23.22 -7.34 13.74
N VAL A 125 -23.49 -8.45 14.44
CA VAL A 125 -23.41 -8.55 15.90
C VAL A 125 -21.97 -8.67 16.39
N ASN A 126 -21.20 -9.56 15.76
CA ASN A 126 -19.82 -9.87 16.08
C ASN A 126 -18.94 -9.43 14.90
N PRO A 127 -18.31 -8.24 14.95
CA PRO A 127 -17.47 -7.76 13.88
C PRO A 127 -16.38 -8.77 13.49
N LYS A 128 -16.13 -8.88 12.19
CA LYS A 128 -15.14 -9.78 11.62
C LYS A 128 -13.85 -9.01 11.35
N VAL A 129 -12.71 -9.65 11.61
CA VAL A 129 -11.39 -9.09 11.30
C VAL A 129 -10.92 -9.61 9.95
N ILE A 130 -10.52 -8.69 9.07
CA ILE A 130 -9.99 -8.96 7.73
C ILE A 130 -8.56 -8.42 7.66
N ASP A 131 -7.62 -9.25 7.23
CA ASP A 131 -6.24 -8.81 6.99
C ASP A 131 -6.12 -8.06 5.65
N CYS A 132 -5.41 -6.93 5.67
CA CYS A 132 -5.06 -6.13 4.51
C CYS A 132 -3.51 -6.02 4.43
N PRO A 133 -2.85 -6.66 3.44
CA PRO A 133 -3.40 -7.43 2.32
C PRO A 133 -3.84 -8.85 2.73
N ASN A 134 -4.69 -9.47 1.92
CA ASN A 134 -5.17 -10.82 2.19
C ASN A 134 -4.04 -11.84 1.98
N PRO A 135 -3.67 -12.67 2.98
CA PRO A 135 -2.59 -13.64 2.85
C PRO A 135 -2.81 -14.66 1.73
N LYS A 136 -4.06 -14.86 1.28
CA LYS A 136 -4.40 -15.74 0.16
C LYS A 136 -3.98 -15.19 -1.22
N GLN A 137 -3.77 -13.88 -1.35
CA GLN A 137 -3.38 -13.22 -2.60
C GLN A 137 -1.85 -13.19 -2.83
N GLY A 138 -1.06 -13.80 -1.95
CA GLY A 138 0.38 -13.97 -2.12
C GLY A 138 1.25 -12.78 -1.66
N THR A 139 0.65 -11.62 -1.39
CA THR A 139 1.32 -10.48 -0.76
C THR A 139 0.98 -10.42 0.73
N THR A 140 2.01 -10.47 1.58
CA THR A 140 1.83 -10.45 3.05
C THR A 140 1.81 -9.04 3.62
N PHE A 141 2.38 -8.08 2.89
CA PHE A 141 2.53 -6.68 3.31
C PHE A 141 2.15 -5.71 2.18
N LEU A 142 1.60 -4.56 2.56
CA LEU A 142 1.43 -3.39 1.71
C LEU A 142 2.77 -2.66 1.59
N ASP A 143 3.13 -2.27 0.37
CA ASP A 143 4.32 -1.49 0.08
C ASP A 143 3.95 -0.01 -0.07
N ALA A 144 4.56 0.87 0.74
CA ALA A 144 4.35 2.30 0.70
C ALA A 144 5.67 3.06 0.87
N VAL A 145 5.82 4.22 0.24
CA VAL A 145 7.03 5.05 0.32
C VAL A 145 6.70 6.39 0.96
N ALA A 146 7.42 6.76 2.01
CA ALA A 146 7.28 8.07 2.65
C ALA A 146 7.99 9.18 1.84
N LYS A 147 7.75 10.46 2.15
CA LYS A 147 8.35 11.59 1.40
C LYS A 147 9.88 11.62 1.44
N ASP A 148 10.49 11.00 2.44
CA ASP A 148 11.95 10.85 2.55
C ASP A 148 12.51 9.71 1.67
N GLY A 149 11.67 9.07 0.85
CA GLY A 149 12.07 8.05 -0.11
C GLY A 149 12.24 6.66 0.50
N ILE A 150 11.94 6.48 1.79
CA ILE A 150 12.10 5.19 2.47
C ILE A 150 10.84 4.36 2.31
N ARG A 151 11.06 3.10 1.92
CA ARG A 151 10.02 2.12 1.67
C ARG A 151 9.63 1.38 2.96
N LEU A 152 8.33 1.31 3.23
CA LEU A 152 7.73 0.69 4.40
C LEU A 152 6.82 -0.46 3.97
N LEU A 153 6.94 -1.58 4.68
CA LEU A 153 6.10 -2.76 4.60
C LEU A 153 5.12 -2.72 5.76
N ILE A 154 3.83 -2.65 5.44
CA ILE A 154 2.77 -2.44 6.42
C ILE A 154 1.76 -3.58 6.33
N LYS A 155 1.36 -4.11 7.48
CA LYS A 155 0.25 -5.04 7.58
C LYS A 155 -0.84 -4.40 8.43
N ALA A 156 -2.06 -4.36 7.92
CA ALA A 156 -3.21 -3.84 8.65
C ALA A 156 -4.27 -4.92 8.87
N ARG A 157 -5.01 -4.78 9.96
CA ARG A 157 -6.22 -5.53 10.29
C ARG A 157 -7.39 -4.59 10.28
N VAL A 158 -8.40 -4.91 9.48
CA VAL A 158 -9.61 -4.12 9.35
C VAL A 158 -10.73 -4.87 10.05
N THR A 159 -11.30 -4.25 11.08
CA THR A 159 -12.48 -4.78 11.76
C THR A 159 -13.71 -4.23 11.05
N VAL A 160 -14.48 -5.12 10.42
CA VAL A 160 -15.67 -4.75 9.66
C VAL A 160 -16.94 -5.33 10.27
N ARG A 161 -18.02 -4.58 10.13
CA ARG A 161 -19.39 -5.00 10.45
C ARG A 161 -20.20 -5.04 9.15
N THR A 162 -21.11 -5.99 8.99
CA THR A 162 -21.98 -6.00 7.81
C THR A 162 -23.04 -4.90 7.89
N ASN A 163 -23.19 -4.13 6.80
CA ASN A 163 -24.28 -3.19 6.61
C ASN A 163 -25.42 -3.89 5.88
N LEU A 164 -26.48 -4.24 6.61
CA LEU A 164 -27.62 -5.00 6.09
C LEU A 164 -28.42 -4.24 5.02
N GLU A 165 -28.39 -2.91 5.02
CA GLU A 165 -29.12 -2.09 4.04
C GLU A 165 -28.42 -2.10 2.67
N GLN A 166 -27.09 -2.14 2.65
CA GLN A 166 -26.27 -2.08 1.44
C GLN A 166 -25.68 -3.44 1.05
N LEU A 167 -26.11 -4.53 1.69
CA LEU A 167 -25.60 -5.87 1.43
C LEU A 167 -25.92 -6.38 0.02
N VAL A 168 -27.06 -5.93 -0.55
CA VAL A 168 -27.46 -6.24 -1.93
C VAL A 168 -27.00 -5.11 -2.85
N GLY A 169 -26.04 -5.41 -3.73
CA GLY A 169 -25.49 -4.45 -4.69
C GLY A 169 -24.29 -3.64 -4.19
N GLY A 170 -23.96 -3.71 -2.90
CA GLY A 170 -22.74 -3.12 -2.35
C GLY A 170 -21.47 -3.88 -2.73
N ALA A 171 -20.34 -3.18 -2.69
CA ALA A 171 -19.04 -3.78 -2.95
C ALA A 171 -18.63 -4.78 -1.84
N THR A 172 -17.88 -5.81 -2.21
CA THR A 172 -17.46 -6.91 -1.32
C THR A 172 -16.18 -6.59 -0.53
N GLU A 173 -15.76 -7.52 0.33
CA GLU A 173 -14.53 -7.44 1.13
C GLU A 173 -13.29 -7.07 0.30
N GLU A 174 -13.17 -7.58 -0.93
CA GLU A 174 -12.04 -7.30 -1.82
C GLU A 174 -11.91 -5.81 -2.15
N THR A 175 -13.05 -5.12 -2.33
CA THR A 175 -13.04 -3.68 -2.61
C THR A 175 -12.62 -2.88 -1.39
N ILE A 176 -13.04 -3.32 -0.19
CA ILE A 176 -12.62 -2.69 1.07
C ILE A 176 -11.12 -2.86 1.27
N ILE A 177 -10.58 -4.06 1.07
CA ILE A 177 -9.13 -4.32 1.17
C ILE A 177 -8.36 -3.42 0.21
N ALA A 178 -8.82 -3.28 -1.04
CA ALA A 178 -8.17 -2.42 -2.03
C ALA A 178 -8.23 -0.93 -1.65
N ARG A 179 -9.40 -0.44 -1.21
CA ARG A 179 -9.58 0.97 -0.79
C ARG A 179 -8.80 1.30 0.47
N VAL A 180 -8.83 0.43 1.48
CA VAL A 180 -8.04 0.58 2.70
C VAL A 180 -6.55 0.51 2.39
N GLY A 181 -6.13 -0.44 1.55
CA GLY A 181 -4.75 -0.52 1.08
C GLY A 181 -4.29 0.77 0.39
N GLN A 182 -5.09 1.29 -0.54
CA GLN A 182 -4.81 2.57 -1.20
C GLN A 182 -4.77 3.74 -0.21
N GLY A 183 -5.71 3.77 0.75
CA GLY A 183 -5.75 4.77 1.81
C GLY A 183 -4.49 4.75 2.65
N ILE A 184 -4.03 3.56 3.07
CA ILE A 184 -2.80 3.38 3.86
C ILE A 184 -1.58 3.86 3.07
N VAL A 185 -1.45 3.46 1.80
CA VAL A 185 -0.33 3.89 0.93
C VAL A 185 -0.31 5.41 0.78
N SER A 186 -1.48 6.02 0.58
CA SER A 186 -1.61 7.48 0.48
C SER A 186 -1.28 8.18 1.80
N ALA A 187 -1.75 7.66 2.93
CA ALA A 187 -1.48 8.20 4.25
C ALA A 187 0.02 8.20 4.56
N VAL A 188 0.70 7.08 4.28
CA VAL A 188 2.16 6.96 4.45
C VAL A 188 2.92 7.89 3.52
N GLY A 189 2.53 7.95 2.23
CA GLY A 189 3.16 8.84 1.25
C GLY A 189 2.99 10.33 1.56
N SER A 190 2.01 10.69 2.37
CA SER A 190 1.82 12.06 2.81
C SER A 190 2.69 12.47 4.02
N MET A 191 3.31 11.52 4.72
CA MET A 191 4.16 11.78 5.89
C MET A 191 5.56 12.23 5.47
N ASP A 192 6.13 13.18 6.23
CA ASP A 192 7.44 13.77 5.91
C ASP A 192 8.60 12.79 6.07
N SER A 193 8.49 11.85 7.01
CA SER A 193 9.53 10.86 7.25
C SER A 193 8.99 9.53 7.74
N TYR A 194 9.68 8.44 7.39
CA TYR A 194 9.41 7.08 7.89
C TYR A 194 9.42 7.00 9.43
N LYS A 195 10.20 7.87 10.10
CA LYS A 195 10.26 7.91 11.57
C LYS A 195 8.90 8.24 12.18
N LYS A 196 8.14 9.16 11.57
CA LYS A 196 6.78 9.52 12.05
C LYS A 196 5.82 8.34 11.96
N VAL A 197 5.98 7.50 10.93
CA VAL A 197 5.18 6.28 10.76
C VAL A 197 5.50 5.26 11.84
N LEU A 198 6.78 5.07 12.16
CA LEU A 198 7.23 4.15 13.20
C LEU A 198 6.91 4.64 14.62
N GLU A 199 6.92 5.95 14.84
CA GLU A 199 6.63 6.56 16.15
C GLU A 199 5.15 6.41 16.54
N ASN A 200 4.23 6.62 15.58
CA ASN A 200 2.79 6.54 15.82
C ASN A 200 2.05 5.97 14.60
N PRO A 201 1.95 4.64 14.45
CA PRO A 201 1.27 4.01 13.32
C PRO A 201 -0.25 4.29 13.31
N ASP A 202 -0.85 4.60 14.46
CA ASP A 202 -2.27 4.96 14.61
C ASP A 202 -2.67 6.23 13.83
N ASN A 203 -1.70 7.09 13.47
CA ASN A 203 -1.99 8.25 12.63
C ASN A 203 -2.40 7.84 11.21
N ILE A 204 -1.92 6.68 10.73
CA ILE A 204 -2.34 6.12 9.45
C ILE A 204 -3.82 5.77 9.53
N SER A 205 -4.23 5.00 10.54
CA SER A 205 -5.60 4.50 10.64
C SER A 205 -6.62 5.64 10.74
N ARG A 206 -6.35 6.67 11.55
CA ARG A 206 -7.23 7.85 11.65
C ARG A 206 -7.43 8.55 10.30
N LYS A 207 -6.34 8.83 9.60
CA LYS A 207 -6.37 9.52 8.29
C LYS A 207 -7.11 8.70 7.22
N VAL A 208 -7.00 7.38 7.31
CA VAL A 208 -7.65 6.43 6.38
C VAL A 208 -9.15 6.32 6.70
N LEU A 209 -9.54 6.29 7.97
CA LEU A 209 -10.95 6.31 8.39
C LEU A 209 -11.67 7.61 7.98
N ASP A 210 -11.00 8.76 8.09
CA ASP A 210 -11.56 10.06 7.68
C ASP A 210 -11.91 10.14 6.18
N SER A 211 -11.35 9.24 5.37
CA SER A 211 -11.56 9.23 3.91
C SER A 211 -12.87 8.56 3.46
N GLY A 212 -13.67 8.00 4.37
CA GLY A 212 -15.00 7.43 4.06
C GLY A 212 -14.96 6.25 3.08
N LEU A 213 -14.09 5.28 3.35
CA LEU A 213 -13.75 4.19 2.41
C LEU A 213 -14.86 3.14 2.24
N ASP A 214 -15.81 3.12 3.17
CA ASP A 214 -16.97 2.24 3.27
C ASP A 214 -18.21 2.74 2.50
N ALA A 215 -18.08 3.86 1.78
CA ALA A 215 -19.15 4.35 0.92
C ALA A 215 -19.52 3.30 -0.15
N GLN A 216 -20.81 2.92 -0.21
CA GLN A 216 -21.36 1.94 -1.16
C GLN A 216 -20.78 0.52 -1.01
N THR A 217 -20.33 0.15 0.19
CA THR A 217 -19.85 -1.22 0.46
C THR A 217 -20.85 -2.01 1.30
N ALA A 218 -20.82 -3.33 1.16
CA ALA A 218 -21.67 -4.23 1.95
C ALA A 218 -21.26 -4.28 3.44
N PHE A 219 -20.16 -3.61 3.81
CA PHE A 219 -19.66 -3.55 5.17
C PHE A 219 -19.41 -2.11 5.59
N GLU A 220 -19.40 -1.89 6.89
CA GLU A 220 -19.03 -0.67 7.59
C GLU A 220 -17.71 -0.93 8.32
N ILE A 221 -16.77 0.02 8.28
CA ILE A 221 -15.47 -0.14 8.92
C ILE A 221 -15.58 0.36 10.37
N VAL A 222 -15.36 -0.54 11.33
CA VAL A 222 -15.37 -0.21 12.76
C VAL A 222 -14.01 0.33 13.20
N SER A 223 -12.93 -0.37 12.82
CA SER A 223 -11.56 0.05 13.11
C SER A 223 -10.60 -0.43 12.03
N ILE A 224 -9.50 0.31 11.87
CA ILE A 224 -8.33 -0.12 11.11
C ILE A 224 -7.17 -0.10 12.09
N ASP A 225 -6.56 -1.25 12.31
CA ASP A 225 -5.45 -1.43 13.24
C ASP A 225 -4.20 -1.82 12.46
N ILE A 226 -3.08 -1.16 12.70
CA ILE A 226 -1.81 -1.51 12.04
C ILE A 226 -1.15 -2.63 12.85
N ALA A 227 -1.07 -3.82 12.28
CA ALA A 227 -0.57 -5.02 12.94
C ALA A 227 0.96 -5.12 12.91
N ASP A 228 1.59 -4.65 11.83
CA ASP A 228 3.04 -4.65 11.68
C ASP A 228 3.48 -3.51 10.75
N VAL A 229 4.62 -2.90 11.07
CA VAL A 229 5.29 -1.88 10.25
C VAL A 229 6.79 -2.18 10.28
N SER A 230 7.36 -2.45 9.11
CA SER A 230 8.79 -2.64 8.95
C SER A 230 9.32 -1.83 7.78
N VAL A 231 10.61 -1.53 7.78
CA VAL A 231 11.27 -0.89 6.63
C VAL A 231 11.66 -1.99 5.64
N ALA A 232 11.39 -1.77 4.35
CA ALA A 232 11.74 -2.74 3.32
C ALA A 232 13.27 -2.85 3.18
N GLY A 233 13.78 -4.08 3.02
CA GLY A 233 15.22 -4.35 2.83
C GLY A 233 15.97 -4.76 4.10
N THR A 234 15.31 -4.82 5.27
CA THR A 234 15.98 -5.05 6.56
C THR A 234 15.46 -6.24 7.35
N ALA A 235 15.15 -7.35 6.69
CA ALA A 235 14.84 -8.60 7.41
C ALA A 235 16.02 -9.09 8.28
N ASN A 236 17.26 -8.64 7.99
CA ASN A 236 18.49 -9.07 8.66
C ASN A 236 19.34 -7.93 9.27
N THR A 237 18.91 -6.67 9.22
CA THR A 237 19.72 -5.53 9.68
C THR A 237 19.07 -4.86 10.88
N ALA A 238 19.76 -4.92 12.02
CA ALA A 238 19.27 -4.44 13.31
C ALA A 238 18.99 -2.92 13.37
N ASN A 239 19.45 -2.12 12.38
CA ASN A 239 19.23 -0.69 12.39
C ASN A 239 19.31 -0.01 11.00
N VAL A 240 18.16 0.26 10.39
CA VAL A 240 18.05 0.94 9.07
C VAL A 240 18.67 2.33 9.13
N GLY A 241 18.42 3.07 10.21
CA GLY A 241 18.88 4.45 10.35
C GLY A 241 20.39 4.57 10.27
N ALA A 242 21.12 3.66 10.93
CA ALA A 242 22.58 3.63 10.89
C ALA A 242 23.12 3.32 9.48
N MET A 243 22.46 2.41 8.74
CA MET A 243 22.83 2.07 7.37
C MET A 243 22.70 3.29 6.44
N LEU A 244 21.56 3.97 6.47
CA LEU A 244 21.32 5.17 5.65
C LEU A 244 22.28 6.31 6.01
N GLU A 245 22.58 6.51 7.29
CA GLU A 245 23.56 7.51 7.72
C GLU A 245 24.99 7.14 7.25
N THR A 246 25.33 5.86 7.24
CA THR A 246 26.63 5.40 6.71
C THR A 246 26.72 5.63 5.20
N GLU A 247 25.67 5.29 4.44
CA GLU A 247 25.62 5.52 3.00
C GLU A 247 25.70 7.02 2.65
N ARG A 248 24.99 7.88 3.41
CA ARG A 248 25.10 9.33 3.28
C ARG A 248 26.51 9.83 3.57
N ALA A 249 27.13 9.35 4.64
CA ALA A 249 28.50 9.72 4.99
C ALA A 249 29.52 9.25 3.93
N GLU A 250 29.32 8.07 3.34
CA GLU A 250 30.15 7.58 2.24
C GLU A 250 29.99 8.41 0.96
N ALA A 251 28.74 8.79 0.63
CA ALA A 251 28.47 9.68 -0.50
C ALA A 251 29.13 11.05 -0.30
N ASP A 252 29.01 11.64 0.89
CA ASP A 252 29.66 12.90 1.24
C ASP A 252 31.19 12.80 1.21
N LYS A 253 31.74 11.66 1.67
CA LYS A 253 33.18 11.39 1.58
C LYS A 253 33.65 11.36 0.13
N LYS A 254 32.91 10.68 -0.76
CA LYS A 254 33.22 10.61 -2.20
C LYS A 254 33.13 11.99 -2.86
N LEU A 255 32.09 12.77 -2.55
CA LEU A 255 31.94 14.14 -3.06
C LEU A 255 33.13 15.00 -2.63
N ARG A 256 33.48 15.00 -1.34
CA ARG A 256 34.62 15.78 -0.83
C ARG A 256 35.96 15.31 -1.37
N GLN A 257 36.13 14.01 -1.60
CA GLN A 257 37.31 13.48 -2.28
C GLN A 257 37.40 13.97 -3.72
N ALA A 258 36.29 13.93 -4.47
CA ALA A 258 36.23 14.44 -5.85
C ALA A 258 36.50 15.95 -5.92
N GLU A 259 35.98 16.74 -4.98
CA GLU A 259 36.28 18.18 -4.89
C GLU A 259 37.76 18.44 -4.57
N ALA A 260 38.36 17.65 -3.67
CA ALA A 260 39.77 17.77 -3.32
C ALA A 260 40.68 17.40 -4.50
N GLU A 261 40.33 16.36 -5.25
CA GLU A 261 41.03 15.99 -6.49
C GLU A 261 40.87 17.07 -7.57
N GLY A 262 39.66 17.62 -7.75
CA GLY A 262 39.41 18.72 -8.66
C GLY A 262 40.24 19.97 -8.32
N ARG A 263 40.34 20.32 -7.03
CA ARG A 263 41.20 21.43 -6.56
C ARG A 263 42.69 21.15 -6.82
N ARG A 264 43.15 19.92 -6.60
CA ARG A 264 44.54 19.53 -6.91
C ARG A 264 44.83 19.64 -8.40
N ALA A 265 43.92 19.15 -9.25
CA ALA A 265 44.06 19.25 -10.70
C ALA A 265 44.10 20.70 -11.17
N MET A 266 43.23 21.57 -10.64
CA MET A 266 43.25 23.00 -10.94
C MET A 266 44.53 23.69 -10.47
N ALA A 267 45.04 23.36 -9.27
CA ALA A 267 46.29 23.92 -8.78
C ALA A 267 47.49 23.52 -9.66
N ILE A 268 47.54 22.27 -10.09
CA ILE A 268 48.57 21.79 -11.02
C ILE A 268 48.45 22.50 -12.37
N ALA A 269 47.23 22.63 -12.92
CA ALA A 269 47.00 23.36 -14.16
C ALA A 269 47.44 24.82 -14.06
N GLN A 270 47.14 25.49 -12.94
CA GLN A 270 47.55 26.86 -12.67
C GLN A 270 49.07 26.99 -12.51
N GLU A 271 49.73 26.02 -11.88
CA GLU A 271 51.20 25.97 -11.81
C GLU A 271 51.81 25.83 -13.22
N GLN A 272 51.24 24.97 -14.08
CA GLN A 272 51.69 24.82 -15.46
C GLN A 272 51.46 26.10 -16.28
N GLU A 273 50.31 26.76 -16.15
CA GLU A 273 50.06 28.06 -16.79
C GLU A 273 51.06 29.12 -16.34
N MET A 274 51.38 29.17 -15.04
CA MET A 274 52.37 30.12 -14.51
C MET A 274 53.77 29.80 -15.02
N ARG A 275 54.17 28.52 -15.10
CA ARG A 275 55.44 28.11 -15.70
C ARG A 275 55.51 28.49 -17.18
N ALA A 276 54.46 28.25 -17.95
CA ALA A 276 54.37 28.66 -19.35
C ALA A 276 54.49 30.18 -19.49
N ARG A 277 53.84 30.96 -18.61
CA ARG A 277 53.94 32.42 -18.59
C ARG A 277 55.34 32.91 -18.25
N VAL A 278 56.03 32.28 -17.30
CA VAL A 278 57.43 32.60 -16.97
C VAL A 278 58.32 32.34 -18.19
N GLN A 279 58.15 31.21 -18.89
CA GLN A 279 58.91 30.91 -20.11
C GLN A 279 58.63 31.91 -21.23
N GLU A 280 57.37 32.30 -21.44
CA GLU A 280 56.99 33.32 -22.42
C GLU A 280 57.66 34.67 -22.11
N MET A 281 57.66 35.09 -20.84
CA MET A 281 58.31 36.33 -20.41
C MET A 281 59.83 36.25 -20.53
N GLN A 282 60.44 35.10 -20.21
CA GLN A 282 61.88 34.87 -20.43
C GLN A 282 62.23 34.95 -21.92
N ALA A 283 61.42 34.38 -22.81
CA ALA A 283 61.62 34.48 -24.25
C ALA A 283 61.58 35.95 -24.72
N LYS A 284 60.65 36.76 -24.19
CA LYS A 284 60.60 38.22 -24.47
C LYS A 284 61.83 38.96 -23.95
N VAL A 285 62.35 38.59 -22.78
CA VAL A 285 63.61 39.18 -22.25
C VAL A 285 64.78 38.81 -23.16
N ILE A 286 64.87 37.56 -23.61
CA ILE A 286 65.93 37.11 -24.54
C ILE A 286 65.81 37.85 -25.88
N GLU A 287 64.59 38.01 -26.41
CA GLU A 287 64.33 38.77 -27.64
C GLU A 287 64.79 40.23 -27.50
N ALA A 288 64.46 40.89 -26.38
CA ALA A 288 64.91 42.25 -26.10
C ALA A 288 66.44 42.34 -25.92
N GLN A 289 67.06 41.37 -25.24
CA GLN A 289 68.52 41.30 -25.10
C GLN A 289 69.21 41.07 -26.45
N ALA A 290 68.64 40.27 -27.35
CA ALA A 290 69.17 40.04 -28.69
C ALA A 290 69.18 41.32 -29.55
N GLN A 291 68.30 42.30 -29.26
CA GLN A 291 68.34 43.60 -29.92
C GLN A 291 69.57 44.44 -29.52
N VAL A 292 70.18 44.20 -28.35
CA VAL A 292 71.34 44.97 -27.88
C VAL A 292 72.58 44.75 -28.76
N PRO A 293 73.02 43.50 -29.07
CA PRO A 293 74.10 43.27 -30.02
C PRO A 293 73.81 43.81 -31.42
N LEU A 294 72.56 43.71 -31.90
CA LEU A 294 72.14 44.26 -33.18
C LEU A 294 72.27 45.79 -33.21
N ALA A 295 71.83 46.47 -32.15
CA ALA A 295 71.96 47.91 -32.00
C ALA A 295 73.43 48.35 -31.89
N ILE A 296 74.27 47.60 -31.17
CA ILE A 296 75.72 47.84 -31.10
C ILE A 296 76.37 47.68 -32.49
N ALA A 297 76.02 46.62 -33.22
CA ALA A 297 76.50 46.40 -34.59
C ALA A 297 76.06 47.52 -35.55
N GLN A 298 74.84 48.04 -35.38
CA GLN A 298 74.34 49.19 -36.13
C GLN A 298 75.13 50.48 -35.76
N ALA A 299 75.38 50.72 -34.47
CA ALA A 299 76.18 51.86 -34.02
C ALA A 299 77.63 51.84 -34.54
N PHE A 300 78.22 50.64 -34.70
CA PHE A 300 79.51 50.47 -35.37
C PHE A 300 79.47 50.81 -36.87
N LYS A 301 78.39 50.42 -37.58
CA LYS A 301 78.22 50.74 -39.01
C LYS A 301 77.99 52.23 -39.26
N GLU A 302 77.23 52.88 -38.38
CA GLU A 302 76.90 54.31 -38.47
C GLU A 302 78.03 55.22 -37.95
N GLY A 303 79.09 54.64 -37.36
CA GLY A 303 80.26 55.38 -36.87
C GLY A 303 80.08 56.03 -35.49
N ASN A 304 79.00 55.69 -34.77
CA ASN A 304 78.67 56.26 -33.45
C ASN A 304 79.40 55.56 -32.29
N LEU A 305 80.06 54.42 -32.53
CA LEU A 305 80.84 53.69 -31.54
C LEU A 305 82.23 53.31 -32.09
N GLY A 306 83.30 53.70 -31.38
CA GLY A 306 84.68 53.41 -31.77
C GLY A 306 85.18 52.05 -31.25
N VAL A 307 86.17 51.45 -31.94
CA VAL A 307 86.79 50.17 -31.55
C VAL A 307 87.39 50.24 -30.14
N MET A 308 88.03 51.36 -29.78
CA MET A 308 88.61 51.58 -28.44
C MET A 308 87.54 51.68 -27.33
N ASP A 309 86.35 52.20 -27.64
CA ASP A 309 85.26 52.33 -26.68
C ASP A 309 84.59 50.97 -26.40
N PHE A 310 84.49 50.11 -27.40
CA PHE A 310 84.02 48.73 -27.22
C PHE A 310 84.98 47.88 -26.38
N TYR A 311 86.29 48.00 -26.60
CA TYR A 311 87.28 47.33 -25.75
C TYR A 311 87.21 47.82 -24.29
N ARG A 312 86.98 49.12 -24.06
CA ARG A 312 86.74 49.64 -22.70
C ARG A 312 85.47 49.07 -22.09
N MET A 313 84.37 49.01 -22.84
CA MET A 313 83.13 48.40 -22.38
C MET A 313 83.34 46.92 -21.99
N GLN A 314 84.02 46.14 -22.84
CA GLN A 314 84.35 44.74 -22.53
C GLN A 314 85.21 44.61 -21.27
N ASN A 315 86.20 45.48 -21.07
CA ASN A 315 87.03 45.46 -19.86
C ASN A 315 86.20 45.76 -18.60
N VAL A 316 85.31 46.75 -18.65
CA VAL A 316 84.42 47.07 -17.52
C VAL A 316 83.45 45.91 -17.24
N MET A 317 82.91 45.26 -18.27
CA MET A 317 82.08 44.06 -18.11
C MET A 317 82.87 42.89 -17.50
N ALA A 318 84.12 42.68 -17.93
CA ALA A 318 85.00 41.65 -17.39
C ALA A 318 85.36 41.91 -15.93
N ASP A 319 85.68 43.16 -15.56
CA ASP A 319 85.92 43.56 -14.17
C ASP A 319 84.67 43.40 -13.30
N THR A 320 83.49 43.70 -13.85
CA THR A 320 82.21 43.52 -13.15
C THR A 320 81.91 42.03 -12.94
N SER A 321 82.10 41.18 -13.96
CA SER A 321 81.92 39.73 -13.86
C SER A 321 82.93 39.09 -12.90
N MET A 322 84.19 39.56 -12.89
CA MET A 322 85.17 39.13 -11.89
C MET A 322 84.77 39.56 -10.47
N ARG A 323 84.23 40.78 -10.29
CA ARG A 323 83.74 41.23 -8.98
C ARG A 323 82.51 40.46 -8.51
N GLU A 324 81.55 40.18 -9.38
CA GLU A 324 80.36 39.38 -9.04
C GLU A 324 80.74 37.94 -8.68
N SER A 325 81.66 37.32 -9.41
CA SER A 325 82.13 35.95 -9.08
C SER A 325 82.95 35.90 -7.78
N LEU A 326 83.71 36.95 -7.46
CA LEU A 326 84.41 37.08 -6.17
C LEU A 326 83.45 37.39 -5.00
N ALA A 327 82.37 38.14 -5.24
CA ALA A 327 81.37 38.47 -4.22
C ALA A 327 80.35 37.33 -3.99
N GLY A 328 80.04 36.53 -5.01
CA GLY A 328 79.11 35.40 -4.94
C GLY A 328 79.69 34.11 -4.33
N GLY A 329 80.98 34.11 -3.95
CA GLY A 329 81.65 32.95 -3.36
C GLY A 329 81.17 32.55 -1.96
N ASP A 330 80.39 33.39 -1.27
CA ASP A 330 79.95 33.18 0.13
C ASP A 330 78.48 32.76 0.30
N GLU A 331 77.66 32.66 -0.76
CA GLU A 331 76.22 32.35 -0.62
C GLU A 331 75.80 30.90 -0.92
N HIS A 332 76.74 29.96 -1.08
CA HIS A 332 76.40 28.53 -1.23
C HIS A 332 76.81 27.69 -0.02
N LYS A 333 76.04 27.83 1.08
CA LYS A 333 75.76 26.73 2.01
C LYS A 333 74.59 27.10 2.94
N LYS A 334 73.38 26.69 2.55
CA LYS A 334 72.29 26.32 3.44
C LYS A 334 71.29 25.51 2.62
N ASP A 335 71.30 24.21 2.87
CA ASP A 335 70.17 23.32 2.61
C ASP A 335 68.93 23.82 3.36
#